data_AF-A0A7K4CCI6-F1
#
_entry.id   AF-A0A7K4CCI6-F1
#
_cell.length_a   1.000
_cell.length_b   1.000
_cell.length_c   1.000
_cell.angle_alpha   90.00
_cell.angle_beta   90.00
_cell.angle_gamma   90.00
#
_symmetry.space_group_name_H-M   'P 1'
#
loop_
_entity.id
_entity.type
_entity.pdbx_description
1 polymer ?
#
loop_
_entity_poly.entity_id
_entity_poly.type
_entity_poly.pdbx_seq_one_letter_code
_entity_poly.pdbx_strand_id
1 'polypeptide(L)'
;MAEVILYSQEKHPQCEVLKGALREQGVPYQEINIRTPEAVSELKRHGCLALEPPVIGVRMQDRFANVLTNDDLFWDGNLIREAVRDLVTGIR
;
A
#
# COMPACT_ATOMS: atom_id res chain seq x y z
N MET A 1 -5.13 -17.15 0.38
CA MET A 1 -5.20 -16.22 -0.76
C MET A 1 -4.58 -14.92 -0.30
N ALA A 2 -3.73 -14.31 -1.13
CA ALA A 2 -3.06 -13.06 -0.82
C ALA A 2 -3.87 -11.90 -1.41
N GLU A 3 -4.13 -10.87 -0.61
CA GLU A 3 -4.92 -9.71 -0.99
C GLU A 3 -4.06 -8.45 -0.84
N VAL A 4 -4.02 -7.61 -1.86
CA VAL A 4 -3.32 -6.32 -1.77
C VAL A 4 -4.25 -5.30 -1.14
N ILE A 5 -3.80 -4.66 -0.07
CA ILE A 5 -4.54 -3.59 0.60
C ILE A 5 -3.77 -2.29 0.38
N LEU A 6 -4.45 -1.31 -0.21
CA LEU A 6 -3.95 0.05 -0.39
C LEU A 6 -4.67 0.96 0.60
N TYR A 7 -3.94 1.45 1.59
CA TYR A 7 -4.38 2.52 2.47
C TYR A 7 -4.10 3.87 1.81
N SER A 8 -5.17 4.49 1.32
CA SER A 8 -5.12 5.76 0.58
C SER A 8 -5.79 6.87 1.37
N GLN A 9 -5.63 8.10 0.88
CA GLN A 9 -6.40 9.25 1.33
C GLN A 9 -7.00 9.95 0.11
N GLU A 10 -8.22 10.47 0.26
CA GLU A 10 -8.84 11.31 -0.77
C GLU A 10 -7.94 12.49 -1.13
N LYS A 11 -7.84 12.76 -2.44
CA LYS A 11 -7.10 13.90 -3.03
C LYS A 11 -5.60 13.92 -2.71
N HIS A 12 -4.95 12.76 -2.65
CA HIS A 12 -3.50 12.67 -2.47
C HIS A 12 -2.78 12.31 -3.80
N PRO A 13 -1.88 13.15 -4.32
CA PRO A 13 -1.28 12.94 -5.64
C PRO A 13 -0.46 11.63 -5.72
N GLN A 14 0.30 11.31 -4.67
CA GLN A 14 1.07 10.06 -4.61
C GLN A 14 0.16 8.80 -4.59
N CYS A 15 -1.05 8.89 -4.00
CA CYS A 15 -1.99 7.78 -4.04
C CYS A 15 -2.46 7.49 -5.46
N GLU A 16 -2.78 8.53 -6.24
CA GLU A 16 -3.23 8.37 -7.62
C GLU A 16 -2.13 7.81 -8.53
N VAL A 17 -0.88 8.24 -8.32
CA VAL A 17 0.28 7.69 -9.03
C VAL A 17 0.47 6.19 -8.74
N LEU A 18 0.39 5.79 -7.47
CA LEU A 18 0.52 4.38 -7.07
C LEU A 18 -0.61 3.52 -7.63
N LYS A 19 -1.87 3.99 -7.55
CA LYS A 19 -3.03 3.30 -8.15
C LYS A 19 -2.87 3.09 -9.64
N GLY A 20 -2.37 4.11 -10.35
CA GLY A 20 -2.04 4.01 -11.77
C GLY A 20 -1.07 2.86 -12.04
N ALA A 21 0.05 2.82 -11.31
CA ALA A 21 1.06 1.78 -11.46
C ALA A 21 0.51 0.36 -11.17
N LEU A 22 -0.30 0.19 -10.12
CA LEU A 22 -0.92 -1.11 -9.80
C LEU A 22 -1.85 -1.59 -10.92
N ARG A 23 -2.63 -0.66 -11.52
CA ARG A 23 -3.50 -0.95 -12.66
C ARG A 23 -2.73 -1.31 -13.92
N GLU A 24 -1.62 -0.62 -14.20
CA GLU A 24 -0.72 -0.97 -15.31
C GLU A 24 -0.15 -2.38 -15.16
N GLN A 25 0.11 -2.82 -13.93
CA GLN A 25 0.59 -4.18 -13.62
C GLN A 25 -0.53 -5.23 -13.52
N GLY A 26 -1.81 -4.83 -13.64
CA GLY A 26 -2.96 -5.74 -13.55
C GLY A 26 -3.17 -6.33 -12.16
N VAL A 27 -2.73 -5.63 -11.10
CA VAL A 27 -2.81 -6.11 -9.72
C VAL A 27 -4.15 -5.71 -9.11
N PRO A 28 -5.01 -6.65 -8.69
CA PRO A 28 -6.21 -6.32 -7.94
C PRO A 28 -5.82 -5.88 -6.52
N TYR A 29 -6.39 -4.77 -6.06
CA TYR A 29 -6.18 -4.26 -4.71
C TYR A 29 -7.49 -3.78 -4.09
N GLN A 30 -7.59 -3.87 -2.77
CA GLN A 30 -8.65 -3.26 -1.97
C GLN A 30 -8.18 -1.89 -1.49
N GLU A 31 -8.95 -0.85 -1.78
CA GLU A 31 -8.67 0.49 -1.28
C GLU A 31 -9.37 0.73 0.06
N ILE A 32 -8.62 1.20 1.06
CA ILE A 32 -9.11 1.56 2.39
C ILE A 32 -8.67 2.99 2.70
N ASN A 33 -9.57 3.80 3.24
CA ASN A 33 -9.22 5.15 3.66
C ASN A 33 -8.36 5.09 4.94
N ILE A 34 -7.11 5.55 4.87
CA ILE A 34 -6.16 5.54 5.99
C ILE A 34 -6.61 6.39 7.18
N ARG A 35 -7.54 7.33 6.97
CA ARG A 35 -8.09 8.20 8.02
C ARG A 35 -9.13 7.51 8.90
N THR A 36 -9.57 6.31 8.55
CA THR A 36 -10.52 5.59 9.40
C THR A 36 -9.81 5.06 10.65
N PRO A 37 -10.47 5.07 11.82
CA PRO A 37 -9.88 4.54 13.04
C PRO A 37 -9.55 3.05 12.93
N GLU A 38 -10.32 2.30 12.13
CA GLU A 38 -10.08 0.88 11.84
C GLU A 38 -8.75 0.66 11.10
N ALA A 39 -8.49 1.44 10.04
CA ALA A 39 -7.24 1.36 9.27
C ALA A 39 -6.02 1.70 10.13
N VAL A 40 -6.10 2.78 10.91
CA VAL A 40 -5.03 3.20 11.82
C VAL A 40 -4.75 2.11 12.87
N SER A 41 -5.81 1.52 13.43
CA SER A 41 -5.67 0.46 14.44
C SER A 41 -5.06 -0.81 13.85
N GLU A 42 -5.42 -1.18 12.62
CA GLU A 42 -4.85 -2.32 11.92
C GLU A 42 -3.37 -2.12 11.59
N LEU A 43 -3.00 -0.98 10.98
CA LEU A 43 -1.61 -0.64 10.68
C LEU A 43 -0.73 -0.68 11.94
N LYS A 44 -1.22 -0.10 13.05
CA LYS A 44 -0.54 -0.15 14.35
C LYS A 44 -0.40 -1.57 14.91
N ARG A 45 -1.45 -2.40 14.81
CA ARG A 45 -1.39 -3.82 15.23
C ARG A 45 -0.33 -4.59 14.45
N HIS A 46 -0.11 -4.23 13.20
CA HIS A 46 0.90 -4.85 12.33
C HIS A 46 2.27 -4.16 12.38
N GLY A 47 2.48 -3.22 13.31
CA GLY A 47 3.77 -2.55 13.51
C GLY A 47 4.08 -1.42 12.51
N CYS A 48 3.13 -1.06 11.65
CA CYS A 48 3.26 0.09 10.76
C CYS A 48 2.92 1.37 11.52
N LEU A 49 3.95 2.12 11.90
CA LEU A 49 3.82 3.41 12.59
C LEU A 49 3.66 4.58 11.62
N ALA A 50 4.09 4.41 10.37
CA ALA A 50 3.87 5.36 9.31
C ALA A 50 2.40 5.30 8.89
N LEU A 51 1.65 6.34 9.28
CA LEU A 51 0.25 6.54 8.90
C LEU A 51 0.13 7.57 7.78
N GLU A 52 1.24 7.84 7.09
CA GLU A 52 1.29 8.77 5.99
C GLU A 52 0.90 8.07 4.68
N PRO A 53 -0.16 8.51 3.99
CA PRO A 53 -0.56 7.90 2.73
C PRO A 53 0.44 8.21 1.60
N PRO A 54 0.61 7.32 0.61
CA PRO A 54 0.01 5.99 0.52
C PRO A 54 0.79 4.94 1.34
N VAL A 55 0.05 3.99 1.92
CA VAL A 55 0.63 2.76 2.49
C VAL A 55 0.02 1.58 1.76
N ILE A 56 0.83 0.61 1.34
CA ILE A 56 0.37 -0.61 0.68
C ILE A 56 0.94 -1.82 1.40
N GLY A 57 0.21 -2.93 1.40
CA GLY A 57 0.75 -4.19 1.86
C GLY A 57 -0.08 -5.36 1.39
N VAL A 58 0.42 -6.56 1.67
CA VAL A 58 -0.20 -7.81 1.27
C VAL A 58 -0.75 -8.50 2.51
N ARG A 59 -2.06 -8.71 2.53
CA ARG A 59 -2.74 -9.51 3.55
C ARG A 59 -2.74 -10.97 3.12
N MET A 60 -2.13 -11.83 3.92
CA MET A 60 -2.15 -13.28 3.76
C MET A 60 -2.74 -13.92 5.01
N GLN A 61 -3.93 -14.50 4.87
CA GLN A 61 -4.70 -15.08 5.98
C GLN A 61 -4.93 -14.04 7.09
N ASP A 62 -4.24 -14.16 8.23
CA ASP A 62 -4.35 -13.26 9.39
C ASP A 62 -3.14 -12.30 9.52
N ARG A 63 -2.21 -12.31 8.55
CA ARG A 63 -0.99 -11.51 8.60
C ARG A 63 -0.98 -10.44 7.52
N PHE A 64 -0.57 -9.24 7.91
CA PHE A 64 -0.22 -8.17 7.00
C PHE A 64 1.30 -8.16 6.82
N ALA A 65 1.76 -8.43 5.60
CA ALA A 65 3.16 -8.60 5.24
C ALA A 65 3.51 -7.71 4.02
N ASN A 66 4.81 -7.53 3.76
CA ASN A 66 5.31 -6.69 2.66
C ASN A 66 4.68 -5.29 2.65
N VAL A 67 4.66 -4.67 3.84
CA VAL A 67 4.12 -3.31 4.02
C VAL A 67 5.16 -2.33 3.51
N LEU A 68 4.77 -1.52 2.54
CA LEU A 68 5.55 -0.42 1.99
C LEU A 68 4.82 0.87 2.32
N THR A 69 5.53 1.81 2.92
CA THR A 69 5.01 3.11 3.32
C THR A 69 5.27 4.15 2.24
N ASN A 70 4.83 5.40 2.44
CA ASN A 70 5.13 6.49 1.51
C ASN A 70 6.65 6.55 1.21
N ASP A 71 7.49 6.46 2.24
CA ASP A 71 8.96 6.54 2.14
C ASP A 71 9.57 5.37 1.35
N ASP A 72 8.97 4.18 1.44
CA ASP A 72 9.42 3.00 0.69
C ASP A 72 8.95 3.03 -0.78
N LEU A 73 7.83 3.70 -1.05
CA LEU A 73 7.20 3.75 -2.37
C LEU A 73 7.66 4.96 -3.17
N PHE A 74 8.04 6.05 -2.51
CA PHE A 74 8.37 7.32 -3.13
C PHE A 74 9.73 7.81 -2.68
N TRP A 75 10.55 8.16 -3.65
CA TRP A 75 11.82 8.84 -3.42
C TRP A 75 11.81 10.16 -4.19
N ASP A 76 12.08 11.27 -3.51
CA ASP A 76 12.08 12.61 -4.13
C ASP A 76 10.76 12.90 -4.91
N GLY A 77 9.62 12.48 -4.35
CA GLY A 77 8.31 12.62 -4.96
C GLY A 77 8.03 11.70 -6.17
N ASN A 78 8.99 10.86 -6.56
CA ASN A 78 8.85 9.93 -7.68
C ASN A 78 8.56 8.51 -7.18
N LEU A 79 7.61 7.83 -7.83
CA LEU A 79 7.26 6.45 -7.50
C LEU A 79 8.40 5.50 -7.89
N ILE A 80 8.85 4.69 -6.93
CA ILE A 80 9.83 3.62 -7.13
C ILE A 80 9.10 2.42 -7.75
N ARG A 81 9.17 2.31 -9.09
CA ARG A 81 8.50 1.22 -9.82
C ARG A 81 8.99 -0.18 -9.42
N GLU A 82 10.24 -0.29 -8.97
CA GLU A 82 10.78 -1.55 -8.45
C GLU A 82 10.05 -2.00 -7.17
N ALA A 83 9.73 -1.10 -6.25
CA ALA A 83 9.00 -1.44 -5.03
C ALA A 83 7.60 -2.01 -5.35
N VAL A 84 6.91 -1.40 -6.34
CA VAL A 84 5.63 -1.92 -6.83
C VAL A 84 5.80 -3.29 -7.45
N ARG A 85 6.82 -3.49 -8.28
CA ARG A 85 7.10 -4.77 -8.95
C ARG A 85 7.42 -5.88 -7.94
N ASP A 86 8.22 -5.58 -6.92
CA ASP A 86 8.58 -6.53 -5.86
C ASP A 86 7.34 -7.00 -5.09
N LEU A 87 6.44 -6.07 -4.79
CA LEU A 87 5.14 -6.35 -4.18
C LEU A 87 4.30 -7.30 -5.05
N VAL A 88 4.29 -7.14 -6.38
CA VAL A 88 3.61 -8.06 -7.31
C VAL A 88 4.25 -9.44 -7.30
N THR A 89 5.58 -9.53 -7.29
CA THR A 89 6.28 -10.82 -7.29
C THR A 89 6.06 -11.59 -5.99
N GLY A 90 5.91 -10.91 -4.85
CA GLY A 90 5.64 -11.55 -3.56
C GLY A 90 4.22 -12.11 -3.40
N ILE A 91 3.31 -11.83 -4.34
CA ILE A 91 1.93 -12.35 -4.36
C ILE A 91 1.82 -13.67 -5.16
N ARG A 92 2.79 -13.94 -6.04
CA ARG A 92 2.80 -15.11 -6.94
C ARG A 92 3.36 -16.38 -6.30
#